data_AF-A0A1M7YR00-F1
#
_entry.id   AF-A0A1M7YR00-F1
#
_cell.length_a   1.000
_cell.length_b   1.000
_cell.length_c   1.000
_cell.angle_alpha   90.00
_cell.angle_beta   90.00
_cell.angle_gamma   90.00
#
_symmetry.space_group_name_H-M   'P 1'
#
loop_
_entity.id
_entity.type
_entity.pdbx_description
1 polymer ?
#
loop_
_entity_poly.entity_id
_entity_poly.type
_entity_poly.pdbx_seq_one_letter_code
_entity_poly.pdbx_strand_id
1 'polypeptide(L)'
;MNTITDLVTQLNSATQALKDHRQDCATKTRRVRELESKLALLKGDVLSRETEINSLFEPSDVETAKTELLKATESVKSCEKAIENLQNFLKITSVSISSNISGQISELKKEIFDAKNDELLEQLSLTDEQISLLKEFVVINQLAPRRDSYGYYIGSAFGARYGELRGDEWKSVKNGLLEKMGFPPESMN
;
A
#
# COMPACT_ATOMS: atom_id res chain seq x y z
N MET A 1 -22.67 13.70 -1.33
CA MET A 1 -21.90 12.85 -0.41
C MET A 1 -21.75 11.50 -1.07
N ASN A 2 -20.55 10.93 -1.07
CA ASN A 2 -20.36 9.52 -1.42
C ASN A 2 -21.00 8.69 -0.30
N THR A 3 -21.70 7.62 -0.65
CA THR A 3 -22.21 6.69 0.37
C THR A 3 -21.05 5.86 0.93
N ILE A 4 -21.22 5.29 2.13
CA ILE A 4 -20.24 4.34 2.68
C ILE A 4 -19.98 3.20 1.69
N THR A 5 -21.01 2.73 0.98
CA THR A 5 -20.89 1.69 -0.06
C THR A 5 -20.00 2.14 -1.22
N ASP A 6 -20.10 3.40 -1.67
CA ASP A 6 -19.24 3.94 -2.73
C ASP A 6 -17.79 4.04 -2.26
N LEU A 7 -17.55 4.49 -1.02
CA LEU A 7 -16.22 4.58 -0.43
C LEU A 7 -15.58 3.21 -0.25
N VAL A 8 -16.34 2.21 0.20
CA VAL A 8 -15.89 0.81 0.32
C VAL A 8 -15.54 0.23 -1.05
N THR A 9 -16.34 0.53 -2.07
CA THR A 9 -16.05 0.10 -3.45
C THR A 9 -14.73 0.69 -3.95
N GLN A 10 -14.52 1.99 -3.74
CA GLN A 10 -13.27 2.67 -4.07
C GLN A 10 -12.06 2.10 -3.31
N LEU A 11 -12.23 1.82 -2.01
CA LEU A 11 -11.19 1.20 -1.17
C LEU A 11 -10.80 -0.17 -1.71
N ASN A 12 -11.77 -0.99 -2.09
CA ASN A 12 -11.54 -2.32 -2.67
C ASN A 12 -10.79 -2.20 -4.00
N SER A 13 -11.20 -1.28 -4.88
CA SER A 13 -10.51 -1.02 -6.15
C SER A 13 -9.06 -0.56 -5.94
N ALA A 14 -8.82 0.38 -5.02
CA ALA A 14 -7.47 0.87 -4.72
C ALA A 14 -6.59 -0.24 -4.11
N THR A 15 -7.16 -1.07 -3.24
CA THR A 15 -6.48 -2.23 -2.64
C THR A 15 -6.10 -3.25 -3.71
N GLN A 16 -7.00 -3.53 -4.64
CA GLN A 16 -6.72 -4.43 -5.77
C GLN A 16 -5.64 -3.84 -6.69
N ALA A 17 -5.71 -2.55 -7.00
CA ALA A 17 -4.69 -1.85 -7.81
C ALA A 17 -3.30 -1.93 -7.16
N LEU A 18 -3.21 -1.81 -5.83
CA LEU A 18 -1.94 -1.98 -5.12
C LEU A 18 -1.40 -3.41 -5.24
N LYS A 19 -2.28 -4.41 -5.15
CA LYS A 19 -1.92 -5.82 -5.30
C LYS A 19 -1.42 -6.12 -6.71
N ASP A 20 -2.13 -5.65 -7.73
CA ASP A 20 -1.77 -5.82 -9.13
C ASP A 20 -0.42 -5.15 -9.44
N HIS A 21 -0.21 -3.93 -8.94
CA HIS A 21 1.06 -3.22 -9.09
C HIS A 21 2.23 -3.98 -8.44
N ARG A 22 2.02 -4.56 -7.24
CA ARG A 22 3.03 -5.40 -6.58
C ARG A 22 3.36 -6.65 -7.41
N GLN A 23 2.35 -7.28 -8.01
CA GLN A 23 2.55 -8.43 -8.89
C GLN A 23 3.32 -8.06 -10.18
N ASP A 24 3.02 -6.91 -10.78
CA ASP A 24 3.77 -6.39 -11.92
C ASP A 24 5.24 -6.12 -11.54
N CYS A 25 5.48 -5.50 -10.37
CA CYS A 25 6.83 -5.28 -9.86
C CYS A 25 7.60 -6.59 -9.67
N ALA A 26 6.94 -7.64 -9.14
CA ALA A 26 7.55 -8.97 -9.00
C ALA A 26 7.90 -9.58 -10.38
N THR A 27 7.03 -9.40 -11.36
CA THR A 27 7.24 -9.86 -12.74
C THR A 27 8.41 -9.14 -13.39
N LYS A 28 8.48 -7.81 -13.29
CA LYS A 28 9.62 -7.02 -13.81
C LYS A 28 10.93 -7.37 -13.09
N THR A 29 10.88 -7.63 -11.79
CA THR A 29 12.05 -8.10 -11.03
C THR A 29 12.59 -9.42 -11.57
N ARG A 30 11.71 -10.38 -11.87
CA ARG A 30 12.10 -11.63 -12.53
C ARG A 30 12.70 -11.36 -13.90
N ARG A 31 12.10 -10.46 -14.68
CA ARG A 31 12.60 -10.09 -16.01
C ARG A 31 14.01 -9.48 -15.98
N VAL A 32 14.31 -8.67 -14.97
CA VAL A 32 15.68 -8.15 -14.75
C VAL A 32 16.68 -9.30 -14.59
N ARG A 33 16.39 -10.29 -13.74
CA ARG A 33 17.28 -11.46 -13.53
C ARG A 33 17.50 -12.28 -14.81
N GLU A 34 16.44 -12.46 -15.59
CA GLU A 34 16.52 -13.14 -16.89
C GLU A 34 17.42 -12.37 -17.88
N LEU A 35 17.28 -11.05 -17.93
CA LEU A 35 18.10 -10.19 -18.78
C LEU A 35 19.55 -10.13 -18.30
N GLU A 36 19.81 -10.12 -16.99
CA GLU A 36 21.17 -10.21 -16.42
C GLU A 36 21.86 -11.51 -16.82
N SER A 37 21.12 -12.63 -16.78
CA SER A 37 21.64 -13.92 -17.25
C SER A 37 21.93 -13.91 -18.76
N LYS A 38 21.03 -13.32 -19.56
CA LYS A 38 21.23 -13.14 -21.01
C LYS A 38 22.43 -12.23 -21.30
N LEU A 39 22.61 -11.17 -20.52
CA LEU A 39 23.71 -10.23 -20.67
C LEU A 39 25.06 -10.93 -20.42
N ALA A 40 25.14 -11.81 -19.43
CA ALA A 40 26.34 -12.61 -19.18
C ALA A 40 26.72 -13.49 -20.38
N LEU A 41 25.73 -14.15 -21.00
CA LEU A 41 25.94 -14.94 -22.22
C LEU A 41 26.39 -14.07 -23.39
N LEU A 42 25.74 -12.92 -23.62
CA LEU A 42 26.12 -11.99 -24.70
C LEU A 42 27.54 -11.43 -24.50
N LYS A 43 27.96 -11.15 -23.26
CA LYS A 43 29.33 -10.73 -22.95
C LYS A 43 30.34 -11.83 -23.24
N GLY A 44 30.01 -13.09 -22.92
CA GLY A 44 30.84 -14.24 -23.31
C GLY A 44 30.96 -14.41 -24.82
N ASP A 45 29.86 -14.18 -25.55
CA ASP A 45 29.80 -14.25 -27.01
C ASP A 45 30.67 -13.20 -27.71
N VAL A 46 30.68 -11.97 -27.16
CA VAL A 46 31.59 -10.89 -27.59
C VAL A 46 33.04 -11.29 -27.38
N LEU A 47 33.41 -11.76 -26.18
CA LEU A 47 34.78 -12.19 -25.88
C LEU A 47 35.25 -13.33 -26.79
N SER A 48 34.36 -14.29 -27.08
CA SER A 48 34.66 -15.40 -28.00
C SER A 48 34.97 -14.87 -29.40
N ARG A 49 34.17 -13.92 -29.91
CA ARG A 49 34.38 -13.31 -31.23
C ARG A 49 35.64 -12.45 -31.30
N GLU A 50 35.94 -11.69 -30.25
CA GLU A 50 37.20 -10.96 -30.15
C GLU A 50 38.40 -11.91 -30.23
N THR A 51 38.30 -13.08 -29.60
CA THR A 51 39.35 -14.11 -29.64
C THR A 51 39.46 -14.74 -31.03
N GLU A 52 38.34 -15.04 -31.68
CA GLU A 52 38.27 -15.62 -33.02
C GLU A 52 38.93 -14.73 -34.07
N ILE A 53 38.65 -13.42 -34.06
CA ILE A 53 39.25 -12.44 -34.99
C ILE A 53 40.78 -12.49 -34.97
N ASN A 54 41.39 -12.69 -33.79
CA ASN A 54 42.85 -12.76 -33.65
C ASN A 54 43.47 -14.04 -34.25
N SER A 55 42.65 -15.04 -34.57
CA SER A 55 43.08 -16.31 -35.18
C SER A 55 42.81 -16.41 -36.68
N LEU A 56 42.15 -15.41 -37.27
CA LEU A 56 41.82 -15.36 -38.69
C LEU A 56 42.96 -14.70 -39.49
N PHE A 57 43.25 -15.25 -40.66
CA PHE A 57 44.31 -14.77 -41.55
C PHE A 57 43.77 -14.25 -42.89
N GLU A 58 42.59 -14.72 -43.32
CA GLU A 58 41.96 -14.29 -44.57
C GLU A 58 41.19 -12.97 -44.39
N PRO A 59 41.44 -11.93 -45.23
CA PRO A 59 40.81 -10.63 -45.08
C PRO A 59 39.26 -10.66 -45.13
N SER A 60 38.67 -11.53 -45.93
CA SER A 60 37.21 -11.69 -46.02
C SER A 60 36.58 -12.23 -44.73
N ASP A 61 37.28 -13.16 -44.08
CA ASP A 61 36.82 -13.82 -42.87
C ASP A 61 36.93 -12.87 -41.67
N VAL A 62 38.03 -12.11 -41.61
CA VAL A 62 38.21 -11.04 -40.62
C VAL A 62 37.07 -10.02 -40.68
N GLU A 63 36.66 -9.60 -41.88
CA GLU A 63 35.63 -8.56 -42.01
C GLU A 63 34.22 -9.07 -41.72
N THR A 64 33.96 -10.35 -42.03
CA THR A 64 32.76 -11.04 -41.58
C THR A 64 32.71 -11.11 -40.05
N ALA A 65 33.80 -11.56 -39.41
CA ALA A 65 33.89 -11.68 -37.96
C ALA A 65 33.77 -10.32 -37.24
N LYS A 66 34.36 -9.24 -37.78
CA LYS A 66 34.16 -7.88 -37.24
C LYS A 66 32.71 -7.42 -37.31
N THR A 67 32.02 -7.74 -38.42
CA THR A 67 30.60 -7.39 -38.58
C THR A 67 29.74 -8.13 -37.54
N GLU A 68 30.04 -9.39 -37.26
CA GLU A 68 29.36 -10.14 -36.21
C GLU A 68 29.68 -9.64 -34.80
N LEU A 69 30.95 -9.29 -34.53
CA LEU A 69 31.35 -8.69 -33.27
C LEU A 69 30.59 -7.37 -33.01
N LEU A 70 30.41 -6.54 -34.04
CA LEU A 70 29.63 -5.31 -33.95
C LEU A 70 28.18 -5.62 -33.54
N LYS A 71 27.53 -6.58 -34.20
CA LYS A 71 26.14 -6.99 -33.87
C LYS A 71 26.01 -7.55 -32.45
N ALA A 72 26.97 -8.36 -32.01
CA ALA A 72 27.01 -8.90 -30.66
C ALA A 72 27.18 -7.77 -29.61
N THR A 73 28.05 -6.81 -29.89
CA THR A 73 28.26 -5.62 -29.05
C THR A 73 27.02 -4.73 -28.96
N GLU A 74 26.30 -4.53 -30.08
CA GLU A 74 25.03 -3.80 -30.08
C GLU A 74 23.94 -4.53 -29.27
N SER A 75 23.93 -5.87 -29.32
CA SER A 75 23.02 -6.69 -28.52
C SER A 75 23.31 -6.58 -27.02
N VAL A 76 24.59 -6.54 -26.61
CA VAL A 76 25.01 -6.25 -25.22
C VAL A 76 24.48 -4.89 -24.78
N LYS A 77 24.76 -3.81 -25.53
CA LYS A 77 24.32 -2.45 -25.20
C LYS A 77 22.80 -2.34 -25.06
N SER A 78 22.08 -2.99 -25.97
CA SER A 78 20.61 -3.02 -25.94
C SER A 78 20.07 -3.75 -24.70
N CYS A 79 20.72 -4.85 -24.32
CA CYS A 79 20.37 -5.61 -23.13
C CYS A 79 20.67 -4.84 -21.83
N GLU A 80 21.82 -4.17 -21.75
CA GLU A 80 22.19 -3.30 -20.62
C GLU A 80 21.18 -2.17 -20.44
N LYS A 81 20.81 -1.49 -21.52
CA LYS A 81 19.79 -0.43 -21.48
C LYS A 81 18.42 -0.94 -21.05
N ALA A 82 18.03 -2.15 -21.47
CA ALA A 82 16.78 -2.76 -21.02
C ALA A 82 16.78 -3.07 -19.52
N ILE A 83 17.91 -3.56 -18.99
CA ILE A 83 18.09 -3.80 -17.54
C ILE A 83 18.02 -2.49 -16.78
N GLU A 84 18.76 -1.47 -17.21
CA GLU A 84 18.80 -0.14 -16.58
C GLU A 84 17.40 0.47 -16.49
N ASN A 85 16.64 0.46 -17.60
CA ASN A 85 15.28 0.99 -17.64
C ASN A 85 14.35 0.28 -16.63
N LEU A 86 14.43 -1.06 -16.55
CA LEU A 86 13.62 -1.84 -15.62
C LEU A 86 14.03 -1.59 -14.16
N GLN A 87 15.33 -1.52 -13.87
CA GLN A 87 15.84 -1.22 -12.54
C GLN A 87 15.44 0.19 -12.10
N ASN A 88 15.53 1.19 -12.98
CA ASN A 88 15.09 2.56 -12.70
C ASN A 88 13.58 2.64 -12.42
N PHE A 89 12.76 1.94 -13.22
CA PHE A 89 11.33 1.82 -12.96
C PHE A 89 11.06 1.22 -11.57
N LEU A 90 11.71 0.10 -11.24
CA LEU A 90 11.52 -0.57 -9.95
C LEU A 90 11.97 0.30 -8.77
N LYS A 91 13.08 1.02 -8.90
CA LYS A 91 13.65 1.82 -7.80
C LYS A 91 12.89 3.11 -7.53
N ILE A 92 12.43 3.79 -8.57
CA ILE A 92 11.88 5.16 -8.45
C ILE A 92 10.39 5.16 -8.73
N THR A 93 10.00 4.78 -9.95
CA THR A 93 8.61 4.88 -10.41
C THR A 93 7.68 3.99 -9.60
N SER A 94 8.08 2.74 -9.37
CA SER A 94 7.23 1.76 -8.69
C SER A 94 6.97 2.10 -7.22
N VAL A 95 7.97 2.69 -6.55
CA VAL A 95 7.89 3.13 -5.16
C VAL A 95 6.95 4.33 -5.05
N SER A 96 7.07 5.30 -5.96
CA SER A 96 6.17 6.46 -6.01
C SER A 96 4.71 6.04 -6.23
N ILE A 97 4.46 5.13 -7.18
CA ILE A 97 3.12 4.58 -7.43
C ILE A 97 2.58 3.88 -6.19
N SER A 98 3.37 3.02 -5.55
CA SER A 98 2.96 2.30 -4.34
C SER A 98 2.63 3.25 -3.19
N SER A 99 3.44 4.30 -3.01
CA SER A 99 3.22 5.34 -2.00
C SER A 99 1.91 6.08 -2.24
N ASN A 100 1.65 6.51 -3.48
CA ASN A 100 0.43 7.21 -3.85
C ASN A 100 -0.82 6.35 -3.60
N ILE A 101 -0.84 5.10 -4.10
CA ILE A 101 -1.99 4.20 -3.88
C ILE A 101 -2.18 3.91 -2.38
N SER A 102 -1.09 3.76 -1.61
CA SER A 102 -1.19 3.56 -0.16
C SER A 102 -1.75 4.80 0.57
N GLY A 103 -1.41 6.00 0.10
CA GLY A 103 -1.99 7.25 0.56
C GLY A 103 -3.48 7.35 0.26
N GLN A 104 -3.89 7.02 -0.96
CA GLN A 104 -5.31 6.96 -1.35
C GLN A 104 -6.10 5.98 -0.51
N ILE A 105 -5.56 4.77 -0.28
CA ILE A 105 -6.17 3.77 0.61
C ILE A 105 -6.35 4.38 2.00
N SER A 106 -5.33 5.04 2.56
CA SER A 106 -5.39 5.60 3.91
C SER A 106 -6.44 6.69 4.04
N GLU A 107 -6.56 7.59 3.06
CA GLU A 107 -7.60 8.62 3.05
C GLU A 107 -8.99 8.00 2.91
N LEU A 108 -9.17 7.02 2.01
CA LEU A 108 -10.44 6.31 1.88
C LEU A 108 -10.86 5.61 3.17
N LYS A 109 -9.92 5.00 3.91
CA LYS A 109 -10.23 4.41 5.22
C LYS A 109 -10.76 5.47 6.18
N LYS A 110 -10.10 6.62 6.23
CA LYS A 110 -10.49 7.74 7.08
C LYS A 110 -11.87 8.26 6.70
N GLU A 111 -12.13 8.50 5.42
CA GLU A 111 -13.44 8.93 4.92
C GLU A 111 -14.55 7.94 5.29
N ILE A 112 -14.29 6.63 5.23
CA ILE A 112 -15.25 5.60 5.66
C ILE A 112 -15.53 5.69 7.17
N PHE A 113 -14.49 5.87 7.99
CA PHE A 113 -14.65 6.04 9.43
C PHE A 113 -15.42 7.31 9.77
N ASP A 114 -15.09 8.43 9.13
CA ASP A 114 -15.75 9.72 9.34
C ASP A 114 -17.23 9.63 8.93
N ALA A 115 -17.53 9.08 7.74
CA ALA A 115 -18.90 8.88 7.28
C ALA A 115 -19.71 7.96 8.20
N LYS A 116 -19.10 6.89 8.73
CA LYS A 116 -19.77 5.99 9.67
C LYS A 116 -19.99 6.65 11.03
N ASN A 117 -19.05 7.47 11.48
CA ASN A 117 -19.17 8.23 12.71
C ASN A 117 -20.32 9.24 12.62
N ASP A 118 -20.42 9.97 11.51
CA ASP A 118 -21.51 10.93 11.28
C ASP A 118 -22.87 10.21 11.23
N GLU A 119 -22.97 9.08 10.55
CA GLU A 119 -24.19 8.25 10.54
C GLU A 119 -24.60 7.80 11.95
N LEU A 120 -23.63 7.40 12.79
CA LEU A 120 -23.89 7.00 14.18
C LEU A 120 -24.31 8.19 15.04
N LEU A 121 -23.69 9.37 14.86
CA LEU A 121 -24.07 10.59 15.58
C LEU A 121 -25.50 11.01 15.26
N GLU A 122 -25.92 10.90 13.99
CA GLU A 122 -27.30 11.16 13.59
C GLU A 122 -28.28 10.16 14.21
N GLN A 123 -27.91 8.88 14.28
CA GLN A 123 -28.73 7.82 14.90
C GLN A 123 -28.79 7.93 16.43
N LEU A 124 -27.74 8.46 17.05
CA LEU A 124 -27.70 8.79 18.47
C LEU A 124 -28.46 10.11 18.74
N SER A 125 -29.70 10.17 18.27
CA SER A 125 -30.61 11.28 18.54
C SER A 125 -30.97 11.29 20.03
N LEU A 126 -30.35 12.19 20.77
CA LEU A 126 -30.67 12.41 22.18
C LEU A 126 -31.95 13.24 22.30
N THR A 127 -32.83 12.83 23.20
CA THR A 127 -33.98 13.66 23.61
C THR A 127 -33.50 14.91 24.33
N ASP A 128 -34.32 15.98 24.32
CA ASP A 128 -34.01 17.23 25.05
C ASP A 128 -33.75 16.98 26.54
N GLU A 129 -34.45 16.00 27.14
CA GLU A 129 -34.27 15.57 28.53
C GLU A 129 -32.88 14.95 28.75
N GLN A 130 -32.46 14.03 27.86
CA GLN A 130 -31.12 13.44 27.93
C GLN A 130 -30.02 14.48 27.70
N ILE A 131 -30.25 15.45 26.80
CA ILE A 131 -29.34 16.58 26.59
C ILE A 131 -29.25 17.43 27.86
N SER A 132 -30.36 17.69 28.54
CA SER A 132 -30.40 18.43 29.81
C SER A 132 -29.59 17.71 30.90
N LEU A 133 -29.81 16.40 31.07
CA LEU A 133 -29.05 15.58 32.04
C LEU A 133 -27.54 15.59 31.76
N LEU A 134 -27.13 15.52 30.49
CA LEU A 134 -25.73 15.63 30.10
C LEU A 134 -25.16 17.02 30.40
N LYS A 135 -25.92 18.09 30.16
CA LYS A 135 -25.51 19.46 30.51
C LYS A 135 -25.33 19.63 32.01
N GLU A 136 -26.28 19.15 32.82
CA GLU A 136 -26.19 19.17 34.28
C GLU A 136 -24.96 18.38 34.76
N PHE A 137 -24.72 17.20 34.19
CA PHE A 137 -23.54 16.40 34.47
C PHE A 137 -22.23 17.16 34.15
N VAL A 138 -22.13 17.83 32.99
CA VAL A 138 -20.97 18.67 32.63
C VAL A 138 -20.75 19.75 33.68
N VAL A 139 -21.82 20.48 34.05
CA VAL A 139 -21.75 21.59 35.00
C VAL A 139 -21.30 21.11 36.37
N ILE A 140 -21.89 20.04 36.90
CA ILE A 140 -21.51 19.45 38.19
C ILE A 140 -20.03 19.05 38.19
N ASN A 141 -19.55 18.44 37.11
CA ASN A 141 -18.16 18.01 37.01
C ASN A 141 -17.16 19.16 36.84
N GLN A 142 -17.56 20.27 36.22
CA GLN A 142 -16.72 21.47 36.13
C GLN A 142 -16.64 22.23 37.44
N LEU A 143 -17.72 22.22 38.24
CA LEU A 143 -17.81 22.97 39.49
C LEU A 143 -17.41 22.15 40.73
N ALA A 144 -17.39 20.81 40.62
CA ALA A 144 -16.93 19.96 41.71
C ALA A 144 -15.45 20.24 42.04
N PRO A 145 -15.07 20.31 43.32
CA PRO A 145 -13.67 20.43 43.70
C PRO A 145 -12.90 19.26 43.11
N ARG A 146 -11.74 19.55 42.49
CA ARG A 146 -10.85 18.52 41.91
C ARG A 146 -10.61 17.45 42.96
N ARG A 147 -11.21 16.27 42.78
CA ARG A 147 -10.77 15.08 43.50
C ARG A 147 -9.46 14.68 42.83
N ASP A 148 -8.43 14.53 43.65
CA ASP A 148 -7.13 14.14 43.15
C ASP A 148 -7.26 12.82 42.38
N SER A 149 -6.76 12.84 41.14
CA SER A 149 -6.75 11.76 40.13
C SER A 149 -8.00 11.60 39.24
N TYR A 150 -7.70 11.46 37.94
CA TYR A 150 -8.54 11.17 36.77
C TYR A 150 -9.10 12.38 36.01
N GLY A 151 -8.53 12.57 34.80
CA GLY A 151 -8.86 13.65 33.87
C GLY A 151 -10.28 13.56 33.29
N TYR A 152 -10.76 14.70 32.78
CA TYR A 152 -12.03 14.91 32.05
C TYR A 152 -13.17 13.95 32.47
N TYR A 153 -13.93 14.31 33.50
CA TYR A 153 -14.93 13.46 34.18
C TYR A 153 -16.13 12.96 33.35
N ILE A 154 -16.43 13.54 32.18
CA ILE A 154 -17.30 12.84 31.20
C ILE A 154 -16.67 11.51 30.79
N GLY A 155 -15.36 11.52 30.54
CA GLY A 155 -14.60 10.33 30.18
C GLY A 155 -14.58 9.24 31.26
N SER A 156 -14.80 9.54 32.54
CA SER A 156 -14.85 8.52 33.60
C SER A 156 -16.21 7.82 33.71
N ALA A 157 -17.32 8.55 33.57
CA ALA A 157 -18.66 7.95 33.48
C ALA A 157 -18.87 7.19 32.16
N PHE A 158 -18.43 7.78 31.04
CA PHE A 158 -18.35 7.07 29.77
C PHE A 158 -17.37 5.91 29.85
N GLY A 159 -16.23 6.05 30.52
CA GLY A 159 -15.24 4.98 30.72
C GLY A 159 -15.76 3.80 31.52
N ALA A 160 -16.55 4.06 32.57
CA ALA A 160 -17.23 3.01 33.35
C ALA A 160 -18.27 2.27 32.49
N ARG A 161 -19.15 3.00 31.79
CA ARG A 161 -20.13 2.40 30.87
C ARG A 161 -19.48 1.72 29.66
N TYR A 162 -18.43 2.30 29.11
CA TYR A 162 -17.65 1.73 28.01
C TYR A 162 -16.87 0.49 28.43
N GLY A 163 -16.41 0.44 29.68
CA GLY A 163 -15.83 -0.75 30.31
C GLY A 163 -16.84 -1.88 30.46
N GLU A 164 -18.08 -1.59 30.86
CA GLU A 164 -19.20 -2.55 30.90
C GLU A 164 -19.56 -3.08 29.49
N LEU A 165 -19.45 -2.24 28.46
CA LEU A 165 -19.69 -2.59 27.05
C LEU A 165 -18.53 -3.35 26.38
N ARG A 166 -17.38 -3.50 27.06
CA ARG A 166 -16.14 -4.07 26.51
C ARG A 166 -15.91 -5.56 26.82
N GLY A 167 -16.92 -6.27 27.33
CA GLY A 167 -16.86 -7.72 27.62
C GLY A 167 -16.61 -8.61 26.38
N ASP A 168 -16.81 -9.93 26.50
CA ASP A 168 -16.54 -10.89 25.41
C ASP A 168 -17.23 -10.55 24.07
N GLU A 169 -18.37 -9.85 24.14
CA GLU A 169 -19.13 -9.37 22.98
C GLU A 169 -18.44 -8.23 22.19
N TRP A 170 -17.51 -7.49 22.79
CA TRP A 170 -16.86 -6.34 22.15
C TRP A 170 -16.10 -6.72 20.88
N LYS A 171 -15.39 -7.85 20.89
CA LYS A 171 -14.67 -8.34 19.71
C LYS A 171 -15.64 -8.64 18.57
N SER A 172 -16.79 -9.22 18.88
CA SER A 172 -17.84 -9.50 17.91
C SER A 172 -18.42 -8.21 17.31
N VAL A 173 -18.76 -7.23 18.16
CA VAL A 173 -19.29 -5.93 17.73
C VAL A 173 -18.27 -5.17 16.87
N LYS A 174 -17.00 -5.14 17.31
CA LYS A 174 -15.90 -4.52 16.58
C LYS A 174 -15.70 -5.16 15.20
N ASN A 175 -15.63 -6.48 15.13
CA ASN A 175 -15.43 -7.19 13.86
C ASN A 175 -16.62 -7.01 12.92
N GLY A 176 -17.85 -7.06 13.44
CA GLY A 176 -19.05 -6.81 12.63
C GLY A 176 -19.12 -5.37 12.10
N LEU A 177 -18.62 -4.39 12.86
CA LEU A 177 -18.51 -3.01 12.38
C LEU A 177 -17.44 -2.86 11.29
N LEU A 178 -16.26 -3.46 11.50
CA LEU A 178 -15.18 -3.46 10.50
C LEU A 178 -15.63 -4.09 9.19
N GLU A 179 -16.34 -5.21 9.24
CA GLU A 179 -16.87 -5.90 8.07
C GLU A 179 -17.89 -5.03 7.31
N LYS A 180 -18.81 -4.35 8.02
CA LYS A 180 -19.75 -3.39 7.41
C LYS A 180 -19.05 -2.21 6.73
N MET A 181 -17.86 -1.86 7.20
CA MET A 181 -17.00 -0.81 6.61
C MET A 181 -16.03 -1.38 5.56
N GLY A 182 -16.16 -2.65 5.17
CA GLY A 182 -15.31 -3.29 4.15
C GLY A 182 -13.88 -3.59 4.61
N PHE A 183 -13.63 -3.57 5.92
CA PHE A 183 -12.33 -3.92 6.50
C PHE A 183 -12.28 -5.40 6.91
N PRO A 184 -11.13 -6.07 6.76
CA PRO A 184 -10.98 -7.44 7.23
C PRO A 184 -11.08 -7.50 8.77
N PRO A 185 -11.69 -8.56 9.34
CA PRO A 185 -11.74 -8.75 10.78
C PRO A 185 -10.33 -9.01 11.34
N GLU A 186 -10.07 -8.56 12.57
CA GLU A 186 -8.74 -8.68 13.20
C GLU A 186 -8.35 -10.11 13.59
N SER A 187 -9.27 -11.08 13.48
CA SER A 187 -9.04 -12.49 13.81
C SER A 187 -8.33 -13.31 12.71
N MET A 188 -7.57 -12.67 11.83
CA MET A 188 -6.73 -13.32 10.80
C MET A 188 -5.27 -12.85 10.87
N ASN A 189 -4.69 -12.82 12.07
CA ASN A 189 -3.24 -12.82 12.30
C ASN A 189 -2.91 -13.80 13.44
#